data_AF-A0A367EAF6-F1
#
_entry.id   AF-A0A367EAF6-F1
#
_cell.length_a   1.000
_cell.length_b   1.000
_cell.length_c   1.000
_cell.angle_alpha   90.00
_cell.angle_beta   90.00
_cell.angle_gamma   90.00
#
_symmetry.space_group_name_H-M   'P 1'
#
loop_
_entity.id
_entity.type
_entity.pdbx_description
1 polymer ?
#
loop_
_entity_poly.entity_id
_entity_poly.type
_entity_poly.pdbx_seq_one_letter_code
_entity_poly.pdbx_strand_id
1 'polypeptide(L)'
;MSTPPATDVLDVDPLLDDPATRIVVCCGSGGVGKTTTAAALGLRAAERGRRTVVLTIDPARRLAQSMGLTELDNVPREVPGIDTSAGGELHAMMLDMKRTFDEVVEAHADPERARAILENPFYQSLSAGFAGTQEYMAMEKLGQLRAGDEWDLIVVDTPPSRSALDFLDAPKRLGSFLDGKLIRMLMAPARVGGRAGMKVVNLSMAGLSLVTGALDKLLGAGLLRDVQTFVAAMDTMFGGFRARADATYQLLQAPGTAFLVVAAPERDALREAAYFVERLAADRMPLAGLVLNRMHGGAAAGLSAERALAAAETLTAENLEIDGIVDHRPGKSVVRSAPAADAEGREDPEDPEAHKAPQAPVTPEDAARRTGRADSESSGAPEVSMAAEAPGASEDGSPAPDSPADSGPRPSVADAADAPTADAPSADDAVELAAGLLRLHAERMRLLARERRTRDRFTTLHPDVALAEVPALPGDVHDLAGLRTIGERLADQHAEAAPAPHRPAGSR
;
A
#
# COMPACT_ATOMS: atom_id res chain seq x y z
N MET A 1 12.24 35.39 10.33
CA MET A 1 11.90 33.95 10.26
C MET A 1 13.22 33.23 10.06
N SER A 2 13.55 32.22 10.87
CA SER A 2 14.74 31.42 10.61
C SER A 2 14.53 30.59 9.35
N THR A 3 15.57 30.46 8.52
CA THR A 3 15.65 29.37 7.54
C THR A 3 15.49 28.05 8.30
N PRO A 4 14.70 27.08 7.81
CA PRO A 4 14.74 25.74 8.38
C PRO A 4 16.17 25.18 8.26
N PRO A 5 16.59 24.25 9.14
CA PRO A 5 17.82 23.49 8.91
C PRO A 5 17.71 22.79 7.55
N ALA A 6 18.81 22.75 6.80
CA ALA A 6 18.89 21.89 5.63
C ALA A 6 18.76 20.44 6.14
N THR A 7 17.66 19.77 5.77
CA THR A 7 17.56 18.32 5.91
C THR A 7 18.53 17.71 4.93
N ASP A 8 19.29 16.68 5.34
CA ASP A 8 20.13 15.96 4.40
C ASP A 8 19.26 15.34 3.28
N VAL A 9 19.79 15.36 2.07
CA VAL A 9 19.08 14.90 0.87
C VAL A 9 19.41 13.44 0.62
N LEU A 10 18.38 12.60 0.51
CA LEU A 10 18.55 11.19 0.15
C LEU A 10 18.62 11.08 -1.38
N ASP A 11 19.82 11.08 -1.93
CA ASP A 11 20.08 10.56 -3.27
C ASP A 11 20.29 9.03 -3.19
N VAL A 12 19.55 8.26 -3.99
CA VAL A 12 19.67 6.80 -4.03
C VAL A 12 20.77 6.30 -4.96
N ASP A 13 21.29 7.11 -5.89
CA ASP A 13 22.33 6.67 -6.83
C ASP A 13 23.62 6.22 -6.10
N PRO A 14 24.20 7.00 -5.17
CA PRO A 14 25.35 6.56 -4.39
C PRO A 14 25.10 5.29 -3.56
N LEU A 15 23.85 5.08 -3.12
CA LEU A 15 23.47 3.89 -2.35
C LEU A 15 23.37 2.64 -3.22
N LEU A 16 22.83 2.77 -4.44
CA LEU A 16 22.69 1.68 -5.40
C LEU A 16 24.02 1.36 -6.10
N ASP A 17 24.89 2.35 -6.32
CA ASP A 17 26.19 2.16 -6.97
C ASP A 17 27.24 1.51 -6.05
N ASP A 18 27.15 1.68 -4.73
CA ASP A 18 28.13 1.11 -3.80
C ASP A 18 28.08 -0.44 -3.79
N PRO A 19 29.13 -1.15 -4.23
CA PRO A 19 29.18 -2.61 -4.19
C PRO A 19 29.22 -3.18 -2.76
N ALA A 20 29.49 -2.37 -1.73
CA ALA A 20 29.34 -2.76 -0.34
C ALA A 20 27.87 -2.87 0.08
N THR A 21 26.97 -2.06 -0.50
CA THR A 21 25.51 -2.20 -0.32
C THR A 21 25.04 -3.46 -1.05
N ARG A 22 24.78 -4.54 -0.31
CA ARG A 22 24.30 -5.83 -0.84
C ARG A 22 22.82 -6.07 -0.53
N ILE A 23 22.22 -5.35 0.42
CA ILE A 23 20.81 -5.48 0.80
C ILE A 23 20.19 -4.08 0.97
N VAL A 24 19.01 -3.85 0.38
CA VAL A 24 18.16 -2.66 0.63
C VAL A 24 16.77 -3.10 1.07
N VAL A 25 16.30 -2.66 2.24
CA VAL A 25 15.00 -3.05 2.80
C VAL A 25 14.03 -1.87 2.79
N CYS A 26 12.93 -2.00 2.05
CA CYS A 26 11.85 -1.01 1.99
C CYS A 26 10.81 -1.32 3.08
N CYS A 27 10.72 -0.46 4.10
CA CYS A 27 9.78 -0.57 5.22
C CYS A 27 8.87 0.66 5.33
N GLY A 28 7.90 0.65 6.24
CA GLY A 28 6.82 1.66 6.29
C GLY A 28 5.42 1.04 6.33
N SER A 29 4.39 1.88 6.37
CA SER A 29 2.99 1.47 6.58
C SER A 29 2.35 0.81 5.33
N GLY A 30 1.05 0.52 5.40
CA GLY A 30 0.29 -0.02 4.27
C GLY A 30 -0.04 1.05 3.22
N GLY A 31 -0.04 0.69 1.94
CA GLY A 31 -0.54 1.54 0.84
C GLY A 31 0.36 2.71 0.40
N VAL A 32 1.46 2.99 1.10
CA VAL A 32 2.41 4.10 0.82
C VAL A 32 3.33 3.88 -0.41
N GLY A 33 3.25 2.72 -1.06
CA GLY A 33 3.99 2.43 -2.30
C GLY A 33 5.32 1.69 -2.14
N LYS A 34 5.55 1.00 -1.01
CA LYS A 34 6.79 0.23 -0.76
C LYS A 34 7.20 -0.68 -1.92
N THR A 35 6.27 -1.47 -2.45
CA THR A 35 6.47 -2.35 -3.61
C THR A 35 6.93 -1.60 -4.84
N THR A 36 6.35 -0.43 -5.12
CA THR A 36 6.73 0.44 -6.23
C THR A 36 8.12 1.04 -6.02
N THR A 37 8.47 1.45 -4.80
CA THR A 37 9.81 1.94 -4.45
C THR A 37 10.84 0.82 -4.56
N ALA A 38 10.59 -0.37 -4.01
CA ALA A 38 11.47 -1.54 -4.11
C ALA A 38 11.69 -1.97 -5.57
N ALA A 39 10.62 -2.01 -6.37
CA ALA A 39 10.69 -2.30 -7.79
C ALA A 39 11.51 -1.26 -8.58
N ALA A 40 11.30 0.04 -8.29
CA ALA A 40 12.03 1.12 -8.95
C ALA A 40 13.53 1.14 -8.59
N LEU A 41 13.87 0.88 -7.32
CA LEU A 41 15.26 0.73 -6.86
C LEU A 41 15.94 -0.48 -7.49
N GLY A 42 15.23 -1.62 -7.55
CA GLY A 42 15.74 -2.84 -8.18
C GLY A 42 16.02 -2.63 -9.68
N LEU A 43 15.05 -2.06 -10.40
CA LEU A 43 15.20 -1.70 -11.81
C LEU A 43 16.36 -0.73 -12.03
N ARG A 44 16.43 0.35 -11.24
CA ARG A 44 17.49 1.34 -11.37
C ARG A 44 18.88 0.78 -11.08
N ALA A 45 19.03 -0.16 -10.14
CA ALA A 45 20.31 -0.84 -9.91
C ALA A 45 20.70 -1.77 -11.07
N ALA A 46 19.74 -2.50 -11.65
CA ALA A 46 19.98 -3.37 -12.79
C ALA A 46 20.39 -2.59 -14.05
N GLU A 47 19.69 -1.50 -14.37
CA GLU A 47 20.02 -0.62 -15.51
C GLU A 47 21.34 0.16 -15.31
N ARG A 48 21.91 0.12 -14.09
CA ARG A 48 23.25 0.64 -13.76
C ARG A 48 24.33 -0.43 -13.65
N GLY A 49 24.03 -1.68 -14.02
CA GLY A 49 25.02 -2.74 -14.16
C GLY A 49 25.07 -3.76 -13.03
N ARG A 50 24.13 -3.75 -12.07
CA ARG A 50 24.12 -4.67 -10.93
C ARG A 50 23.18 -5.84 -11.11
N ARG A 51 23.62 -7.04 -10.73
CA ARG A 51 22.76 -8.23 -10.74
C ARG A 51 21.85 -8.22 -9.53
N THR A 52 20.56 -7.97 -9.74
CA THR A 52 19.66 -7.47 -8.70
C THR A 52 18.40 -8.33 -8.59
N VAL A 53 18.03 -8.76 -7.38
CA VAL A 53 16.77 -9.47 -7.13
C VAL A 53 15.85 -8.68 -6.20
N VAL A 54 14.58 -8.53 -6.59
CA VAL A 54 13.52 -7.95 -5.75
C VAL A 54 12.70 -9.07 -5.11
N LEU A 55 12.84 -9.22 -3.79
CA LEU A 55 12.08 -10.16 -2.96
C LEU A 55 10.87 -9.45 -2.35
N THR A 56 9.65 -9.77 -2.78
CA THR A 56 8.44 -9.35 -2.06
C THR A 56 7.97 -10.39 -1.04
N ILE A 57 7.59 -9.89 0.14
CA ILE A 57 6.95 -10.65 1.22
C ILE A 57 5.42 -10.39 1.22
N ASP A 58 4.93 -9.40 0.46
CA ASP A 58 3.50 -9.15 0.23
C ASP A 58 2.98 -10.06 -0.90
N PRO A 59 1.97 -10.93 -0.65
CA PRO A 59 1.36 -11.78 -1.67
C PRO A 59 0.49 -11.02 -2.70
N ALA A 60 0.33 -9.69 -2.56
CA ALA A 60 -0.31 -8.88 -3.58
C ALA A 60 0.50 -8.88 -4.90
N ARG A 61 -0.16 -9.21 -6.02
CA ARG A 61 0.45 -9.32 -7.36
C ARG A 61 1.03 -8.01 -7.95
N ARG A 62 1.14 -6.95 -7.15
CA ARG A 62 1.59 -5.61 -7.56
C ARG A 62 2.99 -5.64 -8.16
N LEU A 63 3.94 -6.36 -7.53
CA LEU A 63 5.30 -6.49 -8.07
C LEU A 63 5.29 -7.18 -9.44
N ALA A 64 4.58 -8.30 -9.57
CA ALA A 64 4.47 -9.04 -10.84
C ALA A 64 3.91 -8.14 -11.96
N GLN A 65 2.82 -7.43 -11.67
CA GLN A 65 2.18 -6.49 -12.59
C GLN A 65 3.14 -5.38 -13.04
N SER A 66 3.79 -4.67 -12.11
CA SER A 66 4.71 -3.58 -12.44
C SER A 66 5.97 -4.03 -13.21
N MET A 67 6.37 -5.31 -13.05
CA MET A 67 7.50 -5.92 -13.78
C MET A 67 7.09 -6.64 -15.07
N GLY A 68 5.80 -6.62 -15.46
CA GLY A 68 5.32 -7.33 -16.65
C GLY A 68 5.34 -8.86 -16.56
N LEU A 69 5.44 -9.41 -15.35
CA LEU A 69 5.46 -10.86 -15.09
C LEU A 69 4.06 -11.40 -14.84
N THR A 70 3.74 -12.57 -15.40
CA THR A 70 2.44 -13.22 -15.22
C THR A 70 2.24 -13.74 -13.80
N GLU A 71 3.28 -14.33 -13.23
CA GLU A 71 3.30 -14.95 -11.90
C GLU A 71 4.66 -14.74 -11.23
N LEU A 72 4.66 -14.74 -9.91
CA LEU A 72 5.85 -14.79 -9.06
C LEU A 72 5.71 -15.94 -8.08
N ASP A 73 6.82 -16.63 -7.82
CA ASP A 73 6.92 -17.75 -6.89
C ASP A 73 8.27 -17.69 -6.15
N ASN A 74 8.62 -18.80 -5.49
CA ASN A 74 9.77 -18.88 -4.57
C ASN A 74 11.16 -18.90 -5.27
N VAL A 75 11.21 -18.59 -6.58
CA VAL A 75 12.39 -18.65 -7.44
C VAL A 75 12.60 -17.27 -8.12
N PRO A 76 13.83 -16.73 -8.18
CA PRO A 76 14.13 -15.49 -8.92
C PRO A 76 13.81 -15.60 -10.41
N ARG A 77 12.82 -14.85 -10.90
CA ARG A 77 12.43 -14.79 -12.32
C ARG A 77 12.94 -13.51 -12.96
N GLU A 78 13.64 -13.65 -14.08
CA GLU A 78 14.20 -12.53 -14.87
C GLU A 78 13.07 -11.59 -15.35
N VAL A 79 13.30 -10.28 -15.26
CA VAL A 79 12.36 -9.23 -15.68
C VAL A 79 12.72 -8.77 -17.09
N PRO A 80 11.89 -9.04 -18.12
CA PRO A 80 12.19 -8.65 -19.49
C PRO A 80 11.94 -7.16 -19.74
N GLY A 81 12.70 -6.55 -20.65
CA GLY A 81 12.46 -5.17 -21.11
C GLY A 81 13.15 -4.07 -20.29
N ILE A 82 14.12 -4.43 -19.45
CA ILE A 82 15.08 -3.52 -18.82
C ILE A 82 16.21 -3.14 -19.80
N ASP A 83 16.89 -2.02 -19.57
CA ASP A 83 18.13 -1.68 -20.28
C ASP A 83 19.33 -2.42 -19.66
N THR A 84 19.81 -3.45 -20.35
CA THR A 84 20.98 -4.25 -19.91
C THR A 84 22.31 -3.73 -20.47
N SER A 85 22.36 -2.54 -21.08
CA SER A 85 23.59 -2.00 -21.70
C SER A 85 24.75 -1.77 -20.71
N ALA A 86 24.44 -1.56 -19.43
CA ALA A 86 25.42 -1.50 -18.34
C ALA A 86 25.91 -2.89 -17.84
N GLY A 87 25.35 -3.99 -18.35
CA GLY A 87 25.72 -5.38 -18.01
C GLY A 87 25.05 -5.96 -16.77
N GLY A 88 24.00 -5.32 -16.26
CA GLY A 88 23.20 -5.80 -15.11
C GLY A 88 21.98 -6.61 -15.53
N GLU A 89 21.35 -7.26 -14.54
CA GLU A 89 20.15 -8.09 -14.72
C GLU A 89 19.19 -7.87 -13.55
N LEU A 90 17.88 -7.93 -13.82
CA LEU A 90 16.83 -7.76 -12.80
C LEU A 90 16.03 -9.05 -12.69
N HIS A 91 15.91 -9.58 -11.48
CA HIS A 91 14.99 -10.65 -11.14
C HIS A 91 13.98 -10.19 -10.11
N ALA A 92 12.80 -10.81 -10.09
CA ALA A 92 11.78 -10.64 -9.07
C ALA A 92 11.31 -12.00 -8.55
N MET A 93 10.91 -12.06 -7.28
CA MET A 93 10.36 -13.26 -6.65
C MET A 93 9.38 -12.88 -5.54
N MET A 94 8.49 -13.82 -5.21
CA MET A 94 7.52 -13.68 -4.12
C MET A 94 7.74 -14.80 -3.11
N LEU A 95 7.82 -14.46 -1.83
CA LEU A 95 7.99 -15.47 -0.78
C LEU A 95 6.79 -16.40 -0.72
N ASP A 96 6.99 -17.67 -1.08
CA ASP A 96 6.09 -18.76 -0.68
C ASP A 96 6.58 -19.31 0.66
N MET A 97 5.79 -19.08 1.71
CA MET A 97 6.08 -19.55 3.07
C MET A 97 6.15 -21.07 3.15
N LYS A 98 5.25 -21.77 2.44
CA LYS A 98 5.18 -23.23 2.46
C LYS A 98 6.37 -23.79 1.69
N ARG A 99 6.61 -23.32 0.46
CA ARG A 99 7.72 -23.82 -0.36
C ARG A 99 9.08 -23.50 0.29
N THR A 100 9.23 -22.36 0.97
CA THR A 100 10.45 -22.06 1.76
C THR A 100 10.61 -23.01 2.96
N PHE A 101 9.54 -23.39 3.64
CA PHE A 101 9.61 -24.42 4.69
C PHE A 101 10.00 -25.79 4.08
N ASP A 102 9.34 -26.19 2.99
CA ASP A 102 9.64 -27.44 2.27
C ASP A 102 11.12 -27.49 1.83
N GLU A 103 11.66 -26.40 1.27
CA GLU A 103 13.08 -26.24 0.91
C GLU A 103 14.03 -26.37 2.12
N VAL A 104 13.68 -25.79 3.27
CA VAL A 104 14.50 -25.93 4.48
C VAL A 104 14.52 -27.37 4.99
N VAL A 105 13.38 -28.07 4.91
CA VAL A 105 13.27 -29.50 5.24
C VAL A 105 14.10 -30.34 4.27
N GLU A 106 13.98 -30.11 2.96
CA GLU A 106 14.77 -30.74 1.89
C GLU A 106 16.28 -30.53 2.08
N ALA A 107 16.71 -29.35 2.55
CA ALA A 107 18.13 -29.00 2.72
C ALA A 107 18.77 -29.45 4.06
N HIS A 108 17.98 -29.76 5.10
CA HIS A 108 18.51 -30.04 6.45
C HIS A 108 18.05 -31.39 7.06
N ALA A 109 17.12 -32.10 6.43
CA ALA A 109 16.80 -33.48 6.76
C ALA A 109 17.43 -34.46 5.75
N ASP A 110 17.72 -35.68 6.19
CA ASP A 110 17.96 -36.79 5.27
C ASP A 110 16.66 -37.13 4.51
N PRO A 111 16.72 -37.74 3.31
CA PRO A 111 15.55 -37.95 2.47
C PRO A 111 14.40 -38.73 3.13
N GLU A 112 14.70 -39.64 4.06
CA GLU A 112 13.67 -40.40 4.79
C GLU A 112 12.94 -39.52 5.81
N ARG A 113 13.66 -38.75 6.64
CA ARG A 113 13.03 -37.76 7.54
C ARG A 113 12.36 -36.62 6.79
N ALA A 114 12.96 -36.13 5.70
CA ALA A 114 12.37 -35.10 4.87
C ALA A 114 10.98 -35.54 4.37
N ARG A 115 10.91 -36.73 3.76
CA ARG A 115 9.64 -37.31 3.32
C ARG A 115 8.66 -37.52 4.48
N ALA A 116 9.11 -38.00 5.64
CA ALA A 116 8.26 -38.20 6.82
C ALA A 116 7.73 -36.88 7.44
N ILE A 117 8.39 -35.75 7.21
CA ILE A 117 7.90 -34.41 7.58
C ILE A 117 6.92 -33.90 6.52
N LEU A 118 7.30 -33.97 5.24
CA LEU A 118 6.48 -33.48 4.12
C LEU A 118 5.14 -34.23 4.00
N GLU A 119 5.10 -35.54 4.27
CA GLU A 119 3.88 -36.36 4.26
C GLU A 119 2.98 -36.15 5.50
N ASN A 120 3.41 -35.36 6.50
CA ASN A 120 2.72 -35.25 7.78
C ASN A 120 1.53 -34.26 7.76
N PRO A 121 0.30 -34.67 8.15
CA PRO A 121 -0.87 -33.78 8.13
C PRO A 121 -0.75 -32.52 9.02
N PHE A 122 -0.09 -32.64 10.17
CA PHE A 122 0.15 -31.50 11.06
C PHE A 122 1.18 -30.53 10.48
N TYR A 123 2.21 -31.03 9.79
CA TYR A 123 3.16 -30.20 9.05
C TYR A 123 2.48 -29.41 7.91
N GLN A 124 1.67 -30.08 7.09
CA GLN A 124 0.92 -29.42 6.02
C GLN A 124 -0.03 -28.33 6.57
N SER A 125 -0.62 -28.56 7.75
CA SER A 125 -1.45 -27.57 8.44
C SER A 125 -0.66 -26.39 9.02
N LEU A 126 0.57 -26.60 9.52
CA LEU A 126 1.43 -25.52 10.03
C LEU A 126 2.05 -24.66 8.93
N SER A 127 2.60 -25.32 7.90
CA SER A 127 3.33 -24.66 6.79
C SER A 127 2.43 -23.76 5.93
N ALA A 128 1.11 -23.98 5.95
CA ALA A 128 0.14 -23.22 5.16
C ALA A 128 -0.24 -21.84 5.71
N GLY A 129 0.11 -21.47 6.96
CA GLY A 129 -0.30 -20.16 7.49
C GLY A 129 -0.19 -19.91 9.00
N PHE A 130 0.81 -20.48 9.69
CA PHE A 130 1.02 -20.17 11.11
C PHE A 130 1.46 -18.71 11.35
N ALA A 131 1.05 -18.12 12.47
CA ALA A 131 1.38 -16.73 12.80
C ALA A 131 2.83 -16.61 13.31
N GLY A 132 3.65 -15.75 12.69
CA GLY A 132 5.08 -15.62 13.00
C GLY A 132 6.01 -16.40 12.06
N THR A 133 5.49 -17.27 11.18
CA THR A 133 6.31 -17.96 10.17
C THR A 133 6.54 -17.16 8.90
N GLN A 134 5.71 -16.17 8.56
CA GLN A 134 5.95 -15.30 7.38
C GLN A 134 7.24 -14.50 7.59
N GLU A 135 7.37 -13.90 8.76
CA GLU A 135 8.51 -13.14 9.24
C GLU A 135 9.80 -13.98 9.26
N TYR A 136 9.69 -15.24 9.70
CA TYR A 136 10.82 -16.18 9.67
C TYR A 136 11.21 -16.60 8.25
N MET A 137 10.25 -17.01 7.41
CA MET A 137 10.56 -17.53 6.08
C MET A 137 11.14 -16.43 5.18
N ALA A 138 10.73 -15.17 5.38
CA ALA A 138 11.38 -14.03 4.74
C ALA A 138 12.87 -13.91 5.14
N MET A 139 13.21 -14.09 6.42
CA MET A 139 14.59 -14.07 6.89
C MET A 139 15.40 -15.24 6.33
N GLU A 140 14.85 -16.46 6.38
CA GLU A 140 15.48 -17.65 5.82
C GLU A 140 15.75 -17.48 4.32
N LYS A 141 14.76 -17.00 3.54
CA LYS A 141 14.91 -16.80 2.09
C LYS A 141 15.91 -15.69 1.75
N LEU A 142 15.91 -14.59 2.52
CA LEU A 142 16.95 -13.55 2.42
C LEU A 142 18.35 -14.10 2.74
N GLY A 143 18.46 -14.94 3.76
CA GLY A 143 19.71 -15.64 4.11
C GLY A 143 20.19 -16.57 3.00
N GLN A 144 19.29 -17.33 2.37
CA GLN A 144 19.59 -18.20 1.22
C GLN A 144 20.10 -17.38 0.01
N LEU A 145 19.36 -16.33 -0.39
CA LEU A 145 19.76 -15.44 -1.50
C LEU A 145 21.12 -14.79 -1.23
N ARG A 146 21.37 -14.33 -0.01
CA ARG A 146 22.65 -13.71 0.34
C ARG A 146 23.78 -14.74 0.39
N ALA A 147 23.53 -15.98 0.81
CA ALA A 147 24.54 -17.03 0.89
C ALA A 147 24.98 -17.58 -0.48
N GLY A 148 24.16 -17.45 -1.52
CA GLY A 148 24.52 -17.88 -2.87
C GLY A 148 25.59 -17.03 -3.57
N ASP A 149 25.78 -15.78 -3.12
CA ASP A 149 26.60 -14.72 -3.76
C ASP A 149 26.32 -14.47 -5.27
N GLU A 150 25.24 -15.06 -5.79
CA GLU A 150 24.66 -14.85 -7.12
C GLU A 150 24.25 -13.39 -7.34
N TRP A 151 23.61 -12.77 -6.34
CA TRP A 151 23.04 -11.43 -6.43
C TRP A 151 23.99 -10.37 -5.90
N ASP A 152 24.31 -9.36 -6.71
CA ASP A 152 25.05 -8.18 -6.25
C ASP A 152 24.18 -7.35 -5.30
N LEU A 153 22.89 -7.22 -5.57
CA LEU A 153 21.94 -6.49 -4.73
C LEU A 153 20.65 -7.30 -4.50
N ILE A 154 20.18 -7.31 -3.25
CA ILE A 154 18.87 -7.85 -2.87
C ILE A 154 18.01 -6.69 -2.35
N VAL A 155 16.89 -6.40 -3.03
CA VAL A 155 15.91 -5.40 -2.57
C VAL A 155 14.70 -6.11 -1.97
N VAL A 156 14.36 -5.78 -0.72
CA VAL A 156 13.29 -6.47 0.04
C VAL A 156 12.08 -5.55 0.19
N ASP A 157 10.93 -5.96 -0.35
CA ASP A 157 9.63 -5.34 -0.08
C ASP A 157 8.91 -6.03 1.08
N THR A 158 8.50 -5.23 2.07
CA THR A 158 7.95 -5.74 3.34
C THR A 158 6.41 -5.63 3.41
N PRO A 159 5.72 -6.47 4.21
CA PRO A 159 4.26 -6.50 4.20
C PRO A 159 3.58 -5.19 4.64
N PRO A 160 2.30 -4.96 4.30
CA PRO A 160 1.58 -3.73 4.62
C PRO A 160 1.09 -3.68 6.09
N SER A 161 2.01 -3.51 7.05
CA SER A 161 1.66 -3.42 8.47
C SER A 161 2.69 -2.64 9.32
N ARG A 162 2.28 -2.22 10.54
CA ARG A 162 3.21 -1.81 11.61
C ARG A 162 4.21 -2.92 11.98
N SER A 163 3.77 -4.17 11.82
CA SER A 163 4.55 -5.39 11.96
C SER A 163 5.52 -5.65 10.79
N ALA A 164 5.75 -4.70 9.88
CA ALA A 164 6.88 -4.77 8.95
C ALA A 164 8.26 -4.74 9.67
N LEU A 165 8.28 -4.39 10.97
CA LEU A 165 9.43 -4.60 11.87
C LEU A 165 9.38 -5.94 12.62
N ASP A 166 8.23 -6.61 12.70
CA ASP A 166 8.12 -7.93 13.33
C ASP A 166 8.88 -9.00 12.51
N PHE A 167 9.10 -8.72 11.22
CA PHE A 167 10.12 -9.34 10.37
C PHE A 167 11.48 -9.42 11.09
N LEU A 168 11.96 -8.31 11.66
CA LEU A 168 13.20 -8.26 12.44
C LEU A 168 13.10 -9.03 13.77
N ASP A 169 11.90 -9.15 14.34
CA ASP A 169 11.65 -9.92 15.56
C ASP A 169 11.46 -11.43 15.33
N ALA A 170 11.63 -11.93 14.10
CA ALA A 170 11.56 -13.35 13.76
C ALA A 170 12.40 -14.30 14.64
N PRO A 171 13.65 -13.98 15.05
CA PRO A 171 14.43 -14.85 15.94
C PRO A 171 13.77 -15.01 17.32
N LYS A 172 13.15 -13.94 17.83
CA LYS A 172 12.44 -13.91 19.13
C LYS A 172 11.11 -14.66 19.04
N ARG A 173 10.38 -14.49 17.92
CA ARG A 173 9.12 -15.19 17.62
C ARG A 173 9.33 -16.70 17.53
N LEU A 174 10.28 -17.16 16.70
CA LEU A 174 10.62 -18.59 16.61
C LEU A 174 11.10 -19.16 17.95
N GLY A 175 12.01 -18.47 18.64
CA GLY A 175 12.48 -18.90 19.95
C GLY A 175 11.34 -19.13 20.95
N SER A 176 10.39 -18.20 21.03
CA SER A 176 9.25 -18.32 21.94
C SER A 176 8.26 -19.45 21.57
N PHE A 177 8.14 -19.81 20.29
CA PHE A 177 7.39 -20.98 19.83
C PHE A 177 8.05 -22.29 20.30
N LEU A 178 9.37 -22.45 20.07
CA LEU A 178 10.12 -23.66 20.44
C LEU A 178 10.26 -23.83 21.96
N ASP A 179 10.42 -22.73 22.70
CA ASP A 179 10.42 -22.71 24.17
C ASP A 179 9.00 -22.83 24.78
N GLY A 180 7.97 -22.88 23.94
CA GLY A 180 6.58 -23.06 24.35
C GLY A 180 6.37 -24.34 25.17
N LYS A 181 5.70 -24.21 26.33
CA LYS A 181 5.50 -25.32 27.28
C LYS A 181 4.89 -26.59 26.65
N LEU A 182 4.05 -26.43 25.63
CA LEU A 182 3.42 -27.54 24.91
C LEU A 182 4.43 -28.27 24.00
N ILE A 183 5.18 -27.54 23.18
CA ILE A 183 6.30 -28.10 22.39
C ILE A 183 7.30 -28.81 23.31
N ARG A 184 7.76 -28.14 24.38
CA ARG A 184 8.72 -28.70 25.34
C ARG A 184 8.18 -29.92 26.10
N MET A 185 6.86 -30.05 26.29
CA MET A 185 6.22 -31.24 26.87
C MET A 185 6.12 -32.40 25.88
N LEU A 186 5.97 -32.13 24.58
CA LEU A 186 5.95 -33.14 23.51
C LEU A 186 7.37 -33.61 23.14
N MET A 187 8.35 -32.71 23.19
CA MET A 187 9.79 -33.00 23.03
C MET A 187 10.39 -33.75 24.23
N ALA A 188 9.71 -33.77 25.38
CA ALA A 188 10.23 -34.40 26.59
C ALA A 188 10.42 -35.92 26.34
N PRO A 189 11.65 -36.47 26.41
CA PRO A 189 11.91 -37.81 25.93
C PRO A 189 11.15 -38.86 26.74
N ALA A 190 10.44 -39.75 26.06
CA ALA A 190 9.68 -40.87 26.64
C ALA A 190 10.53 -41.94 27.36
N ARG A 191 11.79 -41.62 27.70
CA ARG A 191 12.77 -42.49 28.37
C ARG A 191 12.88 -42.24 29.87
N VAL A 192 11.77 -42.00 30.57
CA VAL A 192 11.69 -42.19 32.04
C VAL A 192 11.44 -43.68 32.37
N GLY A 193 12.18 -44.57 31.70
CA GLY A 193 12.18 -46.03 31.94
C GLY A 193 13.25 -46.47 32.95
N GLY A 194 13.98 -45.52 33.55
CA GLY A 194 15.03 -45.79 34.52
C GLY A 194 14.46 -46.27 35.87
N ARG A 195 14.90 -47.45 36.32
CA ARG A 195 14.34 -48.21 37.47
C ARG A 195 14.36 -47.51 38.85
N ALA A 196 14.91 -46.29 38.92
CA ALA A 196 14.97 -45.46 40.13
C ALA A 196 13.91 -44.32 40.19
N GLY A 197 13.35 -43.88 39.04
CA GLY A 197 12.45 -42.70 39.00
C GLY A 197 11.01 -42.95 39.48
N MET A 198 10.60 -44.23 39.59
CA MET A 198 9.20 -44.64 39.65
C MET A 198 8.37 -44.08 40.82
N LYS A 199 9.01 -43.66 41.93
CA LYS A 199 8.29 -43.27 43.16
C LYS A 199 7.74 -41.84 43.18
N VAL A 200 8.27 -40.93 42.35
CA VAL A 200 7.74 -39.55 42.24
C VAL A 200 6.71 -39.45 41.11
N VAL A 201 6.89 -40.24 40.05
CA VAL A 201 6.04 -40.20 38.84
C VAL A 201 4.58 -40.54 39.12
N ASN A 202 4.27 -41.48 40.02
CA ASN A 202 2.87 -41.93 40.21
C ASN A 202 1.89 -40.82 40.62
N LEU A 203 2.32 -39.80 41.37
CA LEU A 203 1.41 -38.73 41.80
C LEU A 203 1.23 -37.65 40.71
N SER A 204 2.27 -37.38 39.90
CA SER A 204 2.16 -36.48 38.75
C SER A 204 1.47 -37.14 37.54
N MET A 205 1.62 -38.46 37.35
CA MET A 205 0.94 -39.19 36.27
C MET A 205 -0.57 -39.23 36.44
N ALA A 206 -1.12 -39.28 37.66
CA ALA A 206 -2.57 -39.27 37.85
C ALA A 206 -3.23 -38.00 37.25
N GLY A 207 -2.60 -36.83 37.43
CA GLY A 207 -3.03 -35.59 36.78
C GLY A 207 -2.72 -35.58 35.28
N LEU A 208 -1.52 -36.01 34.88
CA LEU A 208 -1.08 -35.95 33.48
C LEU A 208 -1.91 -36.88 32.57
N SER A 209 -2.21 -38.10 33.01
CA SER A 209 -2.99 -39.08 32.25
C SER A 209 -4.47 -38.70 32.11
N LEU A 210 -5.03 -37.95 33.06
CA LEU A 210 -6.35 -37.34 32.90
C LEU A 210 -6.33 -36.21 31.87
N VAL A 211 -5.25 -35.41 31.82
CA VAL A 211 -5.08 -34.35 30.82
C VAL A 211 -4.83 -34.93 29.42
N THR A 212 -3.99 -35.96 29.25
CA THR A 212 -3.82 -36.62 27.93
C THR A 212 -5.10 -37.31 27.49
N GLY A 213 -5.80 -38.02 28.38
CA GLY A 213 -7.09 -38.66 28.07
C GLY A 213 -8.24 -37.68 27.77
N ALA A 214 -8.10 -36.40 28.16
CA ALA A 214 -8.99 -35.32 27.73
C ALA A 214 -8.56 -34.74 26.37
N LEU A 215 -7.25 -34.54 26.14
CA LEU A 215 -6.70 -34.10 24.86
C LEU A 215 -6.99 -35.10 23.73
N ASP A 216 -6.81 -36.41 23.96
CA ASP A 216 -7.14 -37.47 22.98
C ASP A 216 -8.62 -37.44 22.55
N LYS A 217 -9.52 -36.97 23.42
CA LYS A 217 -10.97 -36.85 23.15
C LYS A 217 -11.38 -35.50 22.54
N LEU A 218 -10.57 -34.45 22.69
CA LEU A 218 -10.85 -33.10 22.19
C LEU A 218 -10.11 -32.77 20.89
N LEU A 219 -8.90 -33.31 20.70
CA LEU A 219 -8.04 -33.13 19.53
C LEU A 219 -8.00 -34.36 18.62
N GLY A 220 -8.41 -35.52 19.13
CA GLY A 220 -8.36 -36.80 18.43
C GLY A 220 -6.98 -37.45 18.44
N ALA A 221 -6.95 -38.76 18.72
CA ALA A 221 -5.73 -39.57 18.72
C ALA A 221 -5.07 -39.76 17.33
N GLY A 222 -5.54 -39.07 16.28
CA GLY A 222 -4.83 -38.90 15.01
C GLY A 222 -3.80 -37.78 15.15
N LEU A 223 -4.28 -36.55 15.27
CA LEU A 223 -3.49 -35.32 15.39
C LEU A 223 -2.38 -35.44 16.45
N LEU A 224 -2.63 -36.06 17.60
CA LEU A 224 -1.60 -36.21 18.63
C LEU A 224 -0.41 -37.10 18.19
N ARG A 225 -0.64 -38.11 17.33
CA ARG A 225 0.42 -38.92 16.71
C ARG A 225 1.11 -38.19 15.58
N ASP A 226 0.38 -37.41 14.78
CA ASP A 226 0.95 -36.60 13.69
C ASP A 226 1.92 -35.57 14.26
N VAL A 227 1.51 -34.86 15.33
CA VAL A 227 2.35 -33.93 16.11
C VAL A 227 3.60 -34.62 16.69
N GLN A 228 3.45 -35.78 17.33
CA GLN A 228 4.59 -36.53 17.88
C GLN A 228 5.58 -36.97 16.79
N THR A 229 5.08 -37.42 15.64
CA THR A 229 5.89 -37.85 14.49
C THR A 229 6.66 -36.67 13.89
N PHE A 230 5.99 -35.54 13.70
CA PHE A 230 6.62 -34.29 13.24
C PHE A 230 7.73 -33.83 14.20
N VAL A 231 7.44 -33.73 15.51
CA VAL A 231 8.41 -33.32 16.53
C VAL A 231 9.63 -34.24 16.53
N ALA A 232 9.45 -35.56 16.45
CA ALA A 232 10.55 -36.52 16.45
C ALA A 232 11.44 -36.44 15.19
N ALA A 233 10.89 -36.08 14.03
CA ALA A 233 11.66 -35.91 12.80
C ALA A 233 12.40 -34.55 12.73
N MET A 234 11.84 -33.52 13.39
CA MET A 234 12.32 -32.14 13.41
C MET A 234 13.36 -31.82 14.51
N ASP A 235 13.55 -32.70 15.50
CA ASP A 235 14.40 -32.51 16.70
C ASP A 235 15.77 -31.86 16.40
N THR A 236 16.47 -32.35 15.37
CA THR A 236 17.78 -31.82 14.97
C THR A 236 17.72 -30.52 14.17
N MET A 237 16.61 -30.24 13.47
CA MET A 237 16.49 -29.05 12.63
C MET A 237 16.14 -27.80 13.44
N PHE A 238 15.31 -27.94 14.49
CA PHE A 238 14.86 -26.81 15.32
C PHE A 238 16.00 -25.95 15.91
N GLY A 239 17.14 -26.56 16.27
CA GLY A 239 18.33 -25.81 16.69
C GLY A 239 18.97 -24.97 15.57
N GLY A 240 18.94 -25.47 14.33
CA GLY A 240 19.49 -24.80 13.15
C GLY A 240 18.69 -23.57 12.73
N PHE A 241 17.35 -23.64 12.76
CA PHE A 241 16.49 -22.50 12.39
C PHE A 241 16.83 -21.24 13.20
N ARG A 242 17.05 -21.37 14.52
CA ARG A 242 17.43 -20.23 15.37
C ARG A 242 18.77 -19.61 14.95
N ALA A 243 19.79 -20.44 14.71
CA ALA A 243 21.12 -19.96 14.31
C ALA A 243 21.10 -19.21 12.97
N ARG A 244 20.29 -19.67 11.99
CA ARG A 244 20.10 -18.98 10.71
C ARG A 244 19.33 -17.66 10.84
N ALA A 245 18.34 -17.60 11.73
CA ALA A 245 17.64 -16.36 12.08
C ALA A 245 18.58 -15.34 12.74
N ASP A 246 19.35 -15.77 13.75
CA ASP A 246 20.31 -14.93 14.47
C ASP A 246 21.44 -14.43 13.51
N ALA A 247 21.82 -15.23 12.50
CA ALA A 247 22.78 -14.83 11.47
C ALA A 247 22.19 -13.82 10.45
N THR A 248 20.97 -14.03 9.97
CA THR A 248 20.33 -13.08 9.03
C THR A 248 20.04 -11.74 9.70
N TYR A 249 19.64 -11.76 10.98
CA TYR A 249 19.49 -10.54 11.78
C TYR A 249 20.81 -9.77 11.93
N GLN A 250 21.96 -10.46 12.03
CA GLN A 250 23.29 -9.83 12.03
C GLN A 250 23.67 -9.27 10.66
N LEU A 251 23.29 -9.91 9.54
CA LEU A 251 23.47 -9.34 8.20
C LEU A 251 22.73 -8.02 8.04
N LEU A 252 21.52 -7.90 8.60
CA LEU A 252 20.74 -6.66 8.56
C LEU A 252 21.32 -5.53 9.43
N GLN A 253 22.09 -5.87 10.48
CA GLN A 253 22.87 -4.91 11.27
C GLN A 253 24.23 -4.54 10.64
N ALA A 254 24.64 -5.19 9.55
CA ALA A 254 25.94 -4.97 8.92
C ALA A 254 25.91 -3.73 7.99
N PRO A 255 27.03 -3.00 7.81
CA PRO A 255 27.08 -1.81 6.95
C PRO A 255 26.73 -2.02 5.47
N GLY A 256 26.70 -3.28 5.00
CA GLY A 256 26.24 -3.62 3.64
C GLY A 256 24.72 -3.79 3.50
N THR A 257 23.96 -3.49 4.54
CA THR A 257 22.50 -3.39 4.52
C THR A 257 22.08 -1.94 4.72
N ALA A 258 21.12 -1.46 3.94
CA ALA A 258 20.45 -0.18 4.15
C ALA A 258 18.92 -0.35 4.28
N PHE A 259 18.32 0.42 5.17
CA PHE A 259 16.88 0.53 5.34
C PHE A 259 16.36 1.84 4.76
N LEU A 260 15.27 1.75 4.00
CA LEU A 260 14.52 2.89 3.49
C LEU A 260 13.10 2.84 4.05
N VAL A 261 12.74 3.85 4.85
CA VAL A 261 11.36 4.03 5.29
C VAL A 261 10.60 4.73 4.17
N VAL A 262 9.41 4.25 3.83
CA VAL A 262 8.52 4.87 2.84
C VAL A 262 7.25 5.34 3.53
N ALA A 263 6.82 6.57 3.25
CA ALA A 263 5.59 7.14 3.79
C ALA A 263 4.89 8.07 2.79
N ALA A 264 3.57 8.18 2.88
CA ALA A 264 2.84 9.31 2.30
C ALA A 264 2.95 10.53 3.24
N PRO A 265 2.77 11.78 2.77
CA PRO A 265 2.76 13.00 3.60
C PRO A 265 1.53 13.14 4.53
N GLU A 266 0.91 12.02 4.89
CA GLU A 266 -0.20 11.93 5.82
C GLU A 266 0.29 11.81 7.26
N ARG A 267 -0.49 12.39 8.19
CA ARG A 267 -0.14 12.44 9.62
C ARG A 267 0.15 11.07 10.21
N ASP A 268 -0.58 10.03 9.81
CA ASP A 268 -0.48 8.72 10.42
C ASP A 268 0.55 7.82 9.72
N ALA A 269 0.75 7.97 8.40
CA ALA A 269 1.88 7.38 7.70
C ALA A 269 3.22 7.92 8.22
N LEU A 270 3.36 9.25 8.40
CA LEU A 270 4.56 9.85 8.99
C LEU A 270 4.74 9.55 10.49
N ARG A 271 3.65 9.30 11.23
CA ARG A 271 3.72 8.83 12.63
C ARG A 271 4.24 7.40 12.71
N GLU A 272 3.78 6.52 11.82
CA GLU A 272 4.33 5.16 11.73
C GLU A 272 5.80 5.22 11.23
N ALA A 273 6.14 6.08 10.27
CA ALA A 273 7.53 6.30 9.84
C ALA A 273 8.48 6.72 10.97
N ALA A 274 8.06 7.62 11.86
CA ALA A 274 8.82 7.99 13.05
C ALA A 274 9.10 6.78 13.96
N TYR A 275 8.10 5.92 14.17
CA TYR A 275 8.26 4.66 14.90
C TYR A 275 9.21 3.69 14.18
N PHE A 276 9.20 3.63 12.84
CA PHE A 276 10.19 2.86 12.08
C PHE A 276 11.62 3.37 12.33
N VAL A 277 11.85 4.68 12.24
CA VAL A 277 13.16 5.30 12.52
C VAL A 277 13.64 4.99 13.96
N GLU A 278 12.79 5.19 14.96
CA GLU A 278 13.12 4.92 16.37
C GLU A 278 13.45 3.43 16.61
N ARG A 279 12.68 2.51 16.03
CA ARG A 279 12.90 1.07 16.17
C ARG A 279 14.18 0.61 15.44
N LEU A 280 14.44 1.10 14.24
CA LEU A 280 15.66 0.79 13.48
C LEU A 280 16.91 1.26 14.24
N ALA A 281 16.90 2.47 14.79
CA ALA A 281 17.98 2.97 15.64
C ALA A 281 18.18 2.10 16.90
N ALA A 282 17.10 1.71 17.58
CA ALA A 282 17.16 0.85 18.77
C ALA A 282 17.71 -0.55 18.47
N ASP A 283 17.36 -1.15 17.32
CA ASP A 283 17.89 -2.43 16.86
C ASP A 283 19.21 -2.31 16.08
N ARG A 284 19.81 -1.11 15.99
CA ARG A 284 21.08 -0.81 15.28
C ARG A 284 21.09 -1.20 13.79
N MET A 285 19.95 -1.01 13.13
CA MET A 285 19.79 -1.25 11.69
C MET A 285 20.19 0.02 10.92
N PRO A 286 21.01 -0.04 9.85
CA PRO A 286 21.46 1.16 9.16
C PRO A 286 20.33 1.79 8.34
N LEU A 287 19.83 2.95 8.80
CA LEU A 287 18.85 3.76 8.08
C LEU A 287 19.56 4.63 7.03
N ALA A 288 19.19 4.50 5.76
CA ALA A 288 19.64 5.40 4.70
C ALA A 288 18.77 6.67 4.62
N GLY A 289 17.45 6.56 4.86
CA GLY A 289 16.56 7.73 4.92
C GLY A 289 15.07 7.42 4.81
N LEU A 290 14.30 8.50 4.61
CA LEU A 290 12.86 8.50 4.39
C LEU A 290 12.52 8.88 2.94
N VAL A 291 11.72 8.06 2.27
CA VAL A 291 11.03 8.39 1.02
C VAL A 291 9.63 8.90 1.34
N LEU A 292 9.40 10.20 1.13
CA LEU A 292 8.07 10.81 1.10
C LEU A 292 7.46 10.65 -0.29
N ASN A 293 6.65 9.61 -0.45
CA ASN A 293 5.97 9.28 -1.69
C ASN A 293 4.64 10.02 -1.85
N ARG A 294 4.24 10.30 -3.09
CA ARG A 294 3.01 11.02 -3.47
C ARG A 294 2.94 12.45 -2.92
N MET A 295 4.06 13.17 -2.85
CA MET A 295 4.10 14.60 -2.55
C MET A 295 3.40 15.41 -3.66
N HIS A 296 2.51 16.35 -3.34
CA HIS A 296 1.90 17.16 -4.41
C HIS A 296 2.84 18.27 -4.91
N GLY A 297 2.91 18.42 -6.24
CA GLY A 297 3.70 19.47 -6.88
C GLY A 297 3.04 20.85 -6.80
N GLY A 298 3.82 21.86 -6.41
CA GLY A 298 3.39 23.24 -6.16
C GLY A 298 3.49 24.21 -7.34
N ALA A 299 3.36 23.75 -8.59
CA ALA A 299 3.62 24.55 -9.81
C ALA A 299 2.79 25.86 -9.93
N ALA A 300 1.66 25.96 -9.23
CA ALA A 300 0.79 27.14 -9.21
C ALA A 300 0.96 28.03 -7.96
N ALA A 301 2.19 28.13 -7.41
CA ALA A 301 2.50 28.82 -6.15
C ALA A 301 2.19 30.34 -6.11
N GLY A 302 1.82 30.98 -7.22
CA GLY A 302 1.54 32.43 -7.30
C GLY A 302 0.25 32.88 -6.61
N LEU A 303 -0.71 31.98 -6.38
CA LEU A 303 -2.02 32.31 -5.82
C LEU A 303 -2.30 31.47 -4.56
N SER A 304 -2.41 32.12 -3.39
CA SER A 304 -2.71 31.42 -2.13
C SER A 304 -4.15 30.93 -2.06
N ALA A 305 -4.42 29.92 -1.22
CA ALA A 305 -5.76 29.38 -1.01
C ALA A 305 -6.79 30.45 -0.62
N GLU A 306 -6.40 31.39 0.23
CA GLU A 306 -7.25 32.49 0.70
C GLU A 306 -7.61 33.45 -0.45
N ARG A 307 -6.63 33.80 -1.30
CA ARG A 307 -6.86 34.66 -2.47
C ARG A 307 -7.69 33.98 -3.55
N ALA A 308 -7.49 32.69 -3.76
CA ALA A 308 -8.28 31.91 -4.71
C ALA A 308 -9.73 31.76 -4.26
N LEU A 309 -9.97 31.48 -2.97
CA LEU A 309 -11.32 31.42 -2.42
C LEU A 309 -12.03 32.77 -2.52
N ALA A 310 -11.36 33.85 -2.09
CA ALA A 310 -11.92 35.20 -2.18
C ALA A 310 -12.24 35.60 -3.64
N ALA A 311 -11.39 35.26 -4.60
CA ALA A 311 -11.67 35.50 -6.02
C ALA A 311 -12.87 34.68 -6.54
N ALA A 312 -13.03 33.43 -6.11
CA ALA A 312 -14.20 32.62 -6.45
C ALA A 312 -15.49 33.19 -5.83
N GLU A 313 -15.42 33.70 -4.60
CA GLU A 313 -16.52 34.37 -3.92
C GLU A 313 -16.90 35.67 -4.63
N THR A 314 -15.94 36.51 -5.01
CA THR A 314 -16.16 37.73 -5.80
C THR A 314 -16.84 37.43 -7.15
N LEU A 315 -16.28 36.50 -7.94
CA LEU A 315 -16.86 36.12 -9.24
C LEU A 315 -18.30 35.60 -9.12
N THR A 316 -18.60 34.83 -8.07
CA THR A 316 -19.96 34.32 -7.84
C THR A 316 -20.93 35.44 -7.44
N ALA A 317 -20.47 36.41 -6.65
CA ALA A 317 -21.28 37.57 -6.27
C ALA A 317 -21.55 38.50 -7.45
N GLU A 318 -20.53 38.80 -8.26
CA GLU A 318 -20.66 39.63 -9.47
C GLU A 318 -21.64 39.02 -10.48
N ASN A 319 -21.65 37.69 -10.66
CA ASN A 319 -22.63 37.03 -11.53
C ASN A 319 -24.08 37.14 -11.02
N LEU A 320 -24.28 37.00 -9.70
CA LEU A 320 -25.60 37.14 -9.07
C LEU A 320 -26.12 38.59 -9.13
N GLU A 321 -25.24 39.59 -9.11
CA GLU A 321 -25.62 40.99 -9.33
C GLU A 321 -26.00 41.29 -10.79
N ILE A 322 -25.38 40.61 -11.77
CA ILE A 322 -25.73 40.73 -13.19
C ILE A 322 -27.13 40.15 -13.45
N ASP A 323 -27.41 38.93 -12.95
CA ASP A 323 -28.73 38.30 -13.04
C ASP A 323 -29.82 39.16 -12.37
N GLY A 324 -29.51 39.71 -11.19
CA GLY A 324 -30.40 40.57 -10.41
C GLY A 324 -30.79 41.91 -11.08
N ILE A 325 -30.12 42.31 -12.17
CA ILE A 325 -30.41 43.55 -12.92
C ILE A 325 -31.45 43.31 -14.03
N VAL A 326 -31.77 42.05 -14.38
CA VAL A 326 -32.68 41.70 -15.50
C VAL A 326 -34.17 41.68 -15.09
N ASP A 327 -34.62 42.69 -14.33
CA ASP A 327 -36.03 42.82 -13.94
C ASP A 327 -36.94 43.11 -15.16
N HIS A 328 -37.82 42.16 -15.47
CA HIS A 328 -38.73 42.18 -16.62
C HIS A 328 -39.87 43.20 -16.43
N ARG A 329 -39.59 44.47 -16.74
CA ARG A 329 -40.64 45.49 -16.94
C ARG A 329 -41.59 45.07 -18.07
N PRO A 330 -42.89 44.84 -17.82
CA PRO A 330 -43.82 44.43 -18.87
C PRO A 330 -44.09 45.58 -19.86
N GLY A 331 -43.59 45.42 -21.08
CA GLY A 331 -43.76 46.40 -22.16
C GLY A 331 -45.21 46.48 -22.64
N LYS A 332 -45.78 47.70 -22.65
CA LYS A 332 -47.11 47.97 -23.21
C LYS A 332 -47.12 47.78 -24.74
N SER A 333 -47.68 46.68 -25.21
CA SER A 333 -48.13 46.56 -26.61
C SER A 333 -49.49 47.26 -26.78
N VAL A 334 -49.59 48.14 -27.77
CA VAL A 334 -50.83 48.88 -28.07
C VAL A 334 -51.57 48.19 -29.21
N VAL A 335 -52.75 47.64 -28.93
CA VAL A 335 -53.73 47.21 -29.94
C VAL A 335 -55.08 47.88 -29.62
N ARG A 336 -55.80 48.33 -30.65
CA ARG A 336 -57.08 49.03 -30.53
C ARG A 336 -58.25 48.15 -30.97
N SER A 337 -59.15 47.83 -30.04
CA SER A 337 -60.55 47.47 -30.30
C SER A 337 -61.39 47.65 -29.03
N ALA A 338 -62.69 47.91 -29.18
CA ALA A 338 -63.60 48.39 -28.12
C ALA A 338 -65.07 48.27 -28.59
N PRO A 339 -66.11 48.51 -27.75
CA PRO A 339 -66.21 48.32 -26.29
C PRO A 339 -67.50 47.59 -25.80
N ALA A 340 -67.48 47.08 -24.57
CA ALA A 340 -68.62 46.92 -23.64
C ALA A 340 -68.00 46.75 -22.22
N ALA A 341 -68.34 47.49 -21.17
CA ALA A 341 -69.65 47.67 -20.51
C ALA A 341 -70.08 46.38 -19.77
N ASP A 342 -70.16 46.29 -18.44
CA ASP A 342 -69.92 47.26 -17.34
C ASP A 342 -69.17 46.51 -16.17
N ALA A 343 -69.01 46.92 -14.90
CA ALA A 343 -69.64 47.95 -14.05
C ALA A 343 -68.74 48.40 -12.85
N GLU A 344 -69.36 48.66 -11.69
CA GLU A 344 -68.81 49.25 -10.44
C GLU A 344 -68.33 48.16 -9.44
N GLY A 345 -67.61 48.46 -8.34
CA GLY A 345 -67.33 49.77 -7.71
C GLY A 345 -66.14 49.74 -6.71
N ARG A 346 -66.13 50.68 -5.75
CA ARG A 346 -65.06 50.93 -4.77
C ARG A 346 -65.50 50.57 -3.35
N GLU A 347 -64.57 50.22 -2.46
CA GLU A 347 -64.18 51.04 -1.28
C GLU A 347 -63.12 50.35 -0.38
N ASP A 348 -62.18 51.15 0.13
CA ASP A 348 -61.21 50.84 1.20
C ASP A 348 -61.74 51.42 2.54
N PRO A 349 -61.06 51.26 3.69
CA PRO A 349 -60.46 50.07 4.30
C PRO A 349 -60.88 49.91 5.79
N GLU A 350 -60.50 48.83 6.49
CA GLU A 350 -60.39 48.86 7.97
C GLU A 350 -59.42 47.79 8.53
N ASP A 351 -58.74 48.18 9.62
CA ASP A 351 -57.75 47.49 10.47
C ASP A 351 -58.09 47.97 11.92
N PRO A 352 -57.75 47.32 13.07
CA PRO A 352 -56.62 46.41 13.29
C PRO A 352 -56.87 45.26 14.31
N GLU A 353 -55.79 44.80 14.96
CA GLU A 353 -55.71 44.10 16.27
C GLU A 353 -56.03 42.57 16.32
N ALA A 354 -55.32 41.72 17.10
CA ALA A 354 -54.16 41.95 17.98
C ALA A 354 -53.33 40.67 18.31
N HIS A 355 -52.23 40.90 19.06
CA HIS A 355 -51.62 40.03 20.09
C HIS A 355 -50.38 39.14 19.81
N LYS A 356 -49.25 39.66 20.34
CA LYS A 356 -48.27 39.00 21.24
C LYS A 356 -47.49 37.75 20.79
N ALA A 357 -46.21 38.02 20.47
CA ALA A 357 -45.05 37.21 20.83
C ALA A 357 -44.72 37.39 22.36
N PRO A 358 -43.57 36.94 22.95
CA PRO A 358 -42.37 36.34 22.35
C PRO A 358 -41.62 35.23 23.16
N GLN A 359 -40.42 34.89 22.66
CA GLN A 359 -39.22 34.33 23.34
C GLN A 359 -38.93 32.83 23.24
N ALA A 360 -37.65 32.51 23.41
CA ALA A 360 -36.98 31.25 23.06
C ALA A 360 -35.99 30.82 24.19
N PRO A 361 -34.79 30.27 23.91
CA PRO A 361 -34.55 28.83 23.81
C PRO A 361 -33.72 28.25 24.98
N VAL A 362 -33.62 26.93 25.07
CA VAL A 362 -32.69 26.22 25.98
C VAL A 362 -32.05 25.02 25.28
N THR A 363 -30.82 24.68 25.69
CA THR A 363 -29.91 23.67 25.09
C THR A 363 -29.79 22.41 25.98
N PRO A 364 -29.07 21.33 25.57
CA PRO A 364 -29.38 19.96 26.03
C PRO A 364 -28.42 19.39 27.09
N GLU A 365 -28.87 18.34 27.81
CA GLU A 365 -27.99 17.29 28.36
C GLU A 365 -28.75 15.98 28.71
N ASP A 366 -28.00 14.87 28.77
CA ASP A 366 -28.25 13.54 29.38
C ASP A 366 -29.62 12.81 29.30
N ALA A 367 -29.61 11.67 28.59
CA ALA A 367 -30.51 10.53 28.82
C ALA A 367 -29.89 9.18 28.44
N ALA A 368 -28.93 8.68 29.25
CA ALA A 368 -28.32 7.37 29.04
C ALA A 368 -29.00 6.23 29.86
N ARG A 369 -28.94 5.01 29.33
CA ARG A 369 -29.33 3.70 29.94
C ARG A 369 -30.83 3.37 30.04
N ARG A 370 -31.26 2.36 29.27
CA ARG A 370 -31.94 1.15 29.80
C ARG A 370 -31.83 -0.02 28.79
N THR A 371 -31.71 -1.24 29.33
CA THR A 371 -32.10 -2.59 28.82
C THR A 371 -32.37 -2.81 27.31
N GLY A 372 -31.91 -3.88 26.63
CA GLY A 372 -31.02 -4.99 27.02
C GLY A 372 -31.56 -6.41 26.71
N ARG A 373 -30.71 -7.23 26.05
CA ARG A 373 -30.79 -8.70 25.82
C ARG A 373 -31.75 -9.21 24.70
N ALA A 374 -31.24 -10.19 23.94
CA ALA A 374 -31.95 -11.10 23.01
C ALA A 374 -32.51 -10.47 21.71
N ASP A 375 -32.61 -11.16 20.56
CA ASP A 375 -32.24 -12.55 20.22
C ASP A 375 -31.61 -12.65 18.80
N SER A 376 -31.28 -13.87 18.36
CA SER A 376 -30.70 -14.21 17.04
C SER A 376 -31.71 -14.18 15.89
N GLU A 377 -31.27 -13.93 14.64
CA GLU A 377 -31.42 -14.93 13.56
C GLU A 377 -30.63 -14.66 12.25
N SER A 378 -30.58 -15.72 11.44
CA SER A 378 -29.94 -15.96 10.14
C SER A 378 -29.91 -14.85 9.07
N SER A 379 -28.79 -14.76 8.36
CA SER A 379 -28.77 -14.81 6.88
C SER A 379 -27.39 -15.25 6.37
N GLY A 380 -27.33 -16.13 5.37
CA GLY A 380 -26.09 -16.66 4.82
C GLY A 380 -25.98 -16.47 3.30
N ALA A 381 -24.76 -16.43 2.78
CA ALA A 381 -24.44 -16.42 1.36
C ALA A 381 -23.36 -17.49 1.07
N PRO A 382 -23.49 -18.30 0.00
CA PRO A 382 -22.60 -19.45 -0.23
C PRO A 382 -21.36 -19.12 -1.07
N GLU A 383 -20.28 -19.86 -0.82
CA GLU A 383 -19.17 -20.04 -1.76
C GLU A 383 -19.58 -20.97 -2.91
N VAL A 384 -18.95 -20.85 -4.09
CA VAL A 384 -18.98 -21.90 -5.13
C VAL A 384 -17.57 -22.13 -5.68
N SER A 385 -17.19 -23.41 -5.72
CA SER A 385 -15.86 -23.92 -6.08
C SER A 385 -15.45 -23.68 -7.54
N MET A 386 -14.13 -23.65 -7.77
CA MET A 386 -13.53 -23.95 -9.08
C MET A 386 -13.56 -25.46 -9.36
N ALA A 387 -13.46 -25.84 -10.64
CA ALA A 387 -13.12 -27.19 -11.09
C ALA A 387 -12.50 -27.18 -12.50
N ALA A 388 -11.54 -28.07 -12.75
CA ALA A 388 -11.05 -28.47 -14.09
C ALA A 388 -11.77 -29.80 -14.50
N GLU A 389 -11.59 -30.46 -15.65
CA GLU A 389 -10.47 -30.57 -16.61
C GLU A 389 -10.93 -30.70 -18.09
N ALA A 390 -9.99 -31.01 -18.99
CA ALA A 390 -10.11 -31.16 -20.46
C ALA A 390 -10.53 -32.62 -20.86
N PRO A 391 -10.29 -33.20 -22.08
CA PRO A 391 -9.63 -32.73 -23.32
C PRO A 391 -10.38 -33.04 -24.67
N GLY A 392 -9.82 -32.64 -25.82
CA GLY A 392 -10.31 -33.11 -27.15
C GLY A 392 -9.67 -32.43 -28.38
N ALA A 393 -8.98 -33.21 -29.23
CA ALA A 393 -8.10 -32.78 -30.32
C ALA A 393 -8.74 -32.19 -31.61
N SER A 394 -7.94 -31.34 -32.29
CA SER A 394 -7.74 -31.18 -33.77
C SER A 394 -8.89 -31.22 -34.79
N GLU A 395 -8.90 -30.24 -35.72
CA GLU A 395 -8.62 -30.48 -37.15
C GLU A 395 -8.33 -29.17 -37.94
N ASP A 396 -8.05 -29.28 -39.25
CA ASP A 396 -7.47 -28.24 -40.14
C ASP A 396 -8.41 -27.10 -40.58
N GLY A 397 -7.81 -25.99 -41.06
CA GLY A 397 -8.46 -25.15 -42.09
C GLY A 397 -8.17 -23.64 -42.05
N SER A 398 -7.24 -23.17 -42.90
CA SER A 398 -7.29 -21.79 -43.43
C SER A 398 -8.05 -21.79 -44.76
N PRO A 399 -8.91 -20.79 -45.01
CA PRO A 399 -8.56 -19.83 -46.06
C PRO A 399 -8.87 -18.37 -45.70
N ALA A 400 -8.37 -17.44 -46.52
CA ALA A 400 -8.67 -16.01 -46.42
C ALA A 400 -10.08 -15.67 -46.96
N PRO A 401 -10.71 -14.58 -46.50
CA PRO A 401 -11.96 -14.07 -47.07
C PRO A 401 -11.74 -13.21 -48.33
N ASP A 402 -12.61 -13.37 -49.32
CA ASP A 402 -12.65 -12.56 -50.54
C ASP A 402 -13.06 -11.10 -50.30
N SER A 403 -12.71 -10.24 -51.26
CA SER A 403 -13.21 -8.85 -51.33
C SER A 403 -14.51 -8.75 -52.13
N PRO A 404 -15.62 -8.24 -51.56
CA PRO A 404 -16.69 -7.65 -52.36
C PRO A 404 -16.29 -6.22 -52.77
N ALA A 405 -16.31 -5.92 -54.07
CA ALA A 405 -16.21 -4.55 -54.53
C ALA A 405 -17.60 -3.89 -54.49
N ASP A 406 -17.76 -2.82 -53.71
CA ASP A 406 -18.89 -1.92 -53.82
C ASP A 406 -18.42 -0.54 -54.29
N SER A 407 -19.05 -0.04 -55.34
CA SER A 407 -18.71 1.22 -56.01
C SER A 407 -19.72 2.32 -55.67
N GLY A 408 -19.90 2.58 -54.38
CA GLY A 408 -20.66 3.72 -53.88
C GLY A 408 -19.93 5.06 -54.13
N PRO A 409 -20.66 6.17 -54.39
CA PRO A 409 -20.04 7.47 -54.56
C PRO A 409 -19.45 7.96 -53.23
N ARG A 410 -18.22 8.48 -53.27
CA ARG A 410 -17.62 9.18 -52.12
C ARG A 410 -18.48 10.41 -51.79
N PRO A 411 -18.83 10.67 -50.52
CA PRO A 411 -19.52 11.90 -50.15
C PRO A 411 -18.66 13.11 -50.50
N SER A 412 -19.30 14.15 -51.01
CA SER A 412 -18.65 15.44 -51.27
C SER A 412 -18.39 16.18 -49.95
N VAL A 413 -17.48 17.15 -49.98
CA VAL A 413 -17.08 17.94 -48.80
C VAL A 413 -18.12 19.02 -48.47
N ALA A 414 -19.39 18.61 -48.38
CA ALA A 414 -20.56 19.48 -48.22
C ALA A 414 -21.51 19.04 -47.09
N ASP A 415 -21.61 17.73 -46.82
CA ASP A 415 -22.54 17.18 -45.82
C ASP A 415 -21.96 17.10 -44.38
N ALA A 416 -20.76 17.66 -44.16
CA ALA A 416 -20.08 17.69 -42.85
C ALA A 416 -20.45 18.94 -42.02
N ALA A 417 -21.69 19.39 -42.12
CA ALA A 417 -22.15 20.70 -41.61
C ALA A 417 -23.25 20.62 -40.52
N ASP A 418 -23.63 19.42 -40.08
CA ASP A 418 -24.70 19.20 -39.08
C ASP A 418 -24.30 18.15 -38.01
N ALA A 419 -23.06 18.24 -37.56
CA ALA A 419 -22.69 17.72 -36.24
C ALA A 419 -22.94 18.84 -35.22
N PRO A 420 -23.54 18.57 -34.04
CA PRO A 420 -23.80 19.61 -33.06
C PRO A 420 -22.48 20.20 -32.59
N THR A 421 -22.19 21.43 -33.00
CA THR A 421 -21.16 22.24 -32.38
C THR A 421 -21.54 22.40 -30.91
N ALA A 422 -20.69 21.92 -30.00
CA ALA A 422 -20.84 22.26 -28.60
C ALA A 422 -20.79 23.79 -28.49
N ASP A 423 -21.90 24.40 -28.06
CA ASP A 423 -21.97 25.86 -27.93
C ASP A 423 -20.83 26.33 -27.04
N ALA A 424 -20.24 27.48 -27.41
CA ALA A 424 -19.26 28.11 -26.54
C ALA A 424 -19.96 28.43 -25.20
N PRO A 425 -19.33 28.13 -24.04
CA PRO A 425 -19.95 28.39 -22.74
C PRO A 425 -20.39 29.85 -22.66
N SER A 426 -21.58 30.08 -22.09
CA SER A 426 -22.08 31.43 -21.85
C SER A 426 -21.12 32.20 -20.93
N ALA A 427 -21.31 33.52 -20.85
CA ALA A 427 -20.53 34.33 -19.91
C ALA A 427 -20.67 33.79 -18.47
N ASP A 428 -21.88 33.37 -18.11
CA ASP A 428 -22.24 32.82 -16.80
C ASP A 428 -21.62 31.43 -16.57
N ASP A 429 -21.70 30.51 -17.55
CA ASP A 429 -21.01 29.21 -17.49
C ASP A 429 -19.50 29.38 -17.29
N ALA A 430 -18.90 30.36 -17.98
CA ALA A 430 -17.47 30.65 -17.89
C ALA A 430 -17.09 31.23 -16.53
N VAL A 431 -17.95 32.05 -15.91
CA VAL A 431 -17.76 32.59 -14.56
C VAL A 431 -17.94 31.51 -13.49
N GLU A 432 -18.96 30.64 -13.60
CA GLU A 432 -19.13 29.51 -12.67
C GLU A 432 -17.94 28.55 -12.76
N LEU A 433 -17.50 28.20 -13.97
CA LEU A 433 -16.34 27.33 -14.19
C LEU A 433 -15.05 27.97 -13.66
N ALA A 434 -14.84 29.28 -13.82
CA ALA A 434 -13.71 30.00 -13.23
C ALA A 434 -13.75 29.97 -11.70
N ALA A 435 -14.91 30.22 -11.09
CA ALA A 435 -15.09 30.14 -9.63
C ALA A 435 -14.90 28.70 -9.10
N GLY A 436 -15.35 27.69 -9.84
CA GLY A 436 -15.12 26.27 -9.55
C GLY A 436 -13.63 25.90 -9.57
N LEU A 437 -12.90 26.30 -10.62
CA LEU A 437 -11.46 26.09 -10.73
C LEU A 437 -10.67 26.79 -9.61
N LEU A 438 -11.08 28.00 -9.21
CA LEU A 438 -10.48 28.74 -8.11
C LEU A 438 -10.73 28.07 -6.74
N ARG A 439 -11.92 27.50 -6.50
CA ARG A 439 -12.22 26.67 -5.32
C ARG A 439 -11.32 25.42 -5.28
N LEU A 440 -11.23 24.70 -6.39
CA LEU A 440 -10.37 23.50 -6.51
C LEU A 440 -8.88 23.84 -6.29
N HIS A 441 -8.40 24.97 -6.82
CA HIS A 441 -7.05 25.46 -6.55
C HIS A 441 -6.85 25.83 -5.07
N ALA A 442 -7.85 26.43 -4.41
CA ALA A 442 -7.79 26.73 -2.99
C ALA A 442 -7.68 25.46 -2.13
N GLU A 443 -8.40 24.39 -2.49
CA GLU A 443 -8.29 23.08 -1.84
C GLU A 443 -6.91 22.44 -2.07
N ARG A 444 -6.41 22.43 -3.31
CA ARG A 444 -5.06 21.95 -3.65
C ARG A 444 -3.98 22.70 -2.89
N MET A 445 -4.10 24.03 -2.74
CA MET A 445 -3.19 24.86 -1.94
C MET A 445 -3.28 24.55 -0.43
N ARG A 446 -4.47 24.23 0.10
CA ARG A 446 -4.65 23.78 1.50
C ARG A 446 -4.01 22.41 1.74
N LEU A 447 -4.13 21.49 0.79
CA LEU A 447 -3.46 20.17 0.81
C LEU A 447 -1.93 20.34 0.83
N LEU A 448 -1.38 21.08 -0.13
CA LEU A 448 0.06 21.39 -0.22
C LEU A 448 0.61 22.03 1.07
N ALA A 449 -0.15 22.93 1.69
CA ALA A 449 0.22 23.54 2.97
C ALA A 449 0.17 22.54 4.15
N ARG A 450 -0.74 21.57 4.12
CA ARG A 450 -0.83 20.49 5.12
C ARG A 450 0.31 19.47 4.98
N GLU A 451 0.62 19.05 3.75
CA GLU A 451 1.72 18.12 3.46
C GLU A 451 3.06 18.70 3.93
N ARG A 452 3.39 19.92 3.49
CA ARG A 452 4.60 20.64 3.91
C ARG A 452 4.69 20.75 5.44
N ARG A 453 3.64 21.22 6.13
CA ARG A 453 3.62 21.27 7.61
C ARG A 453 3.82 19.91 8.28
N THR A 454 3.45 18.81 7.64
CA THR A 454 3.59 17.46 8.21
C THR A 454 5.01 16.94 7.99
N ARG A 455 5.59 17.15 6.80
CA ARG A 455 7.02 16.95 6.49
C ARG A 455 7.92 17.77 7.40
N ASP A 456 7.73 19.09 7.44
CA ASP A 456 8.58 20.04 8.19
C ASP A 456 8.59 19.68 9.69
N ARG A 457 7.48 19.13 10.20
CA ARG A 457 7.39 18.61 11.56
C ARG A 457 8.17 17.31 11.76
N PHE A 458 8.17 16.40 10.78
CA PHE A 458 8.99 15.19 10.82
C PHE A 458 10.48 15.53 10.81
N THR A 459 10.95 16.36 9.86
CA THR A 459 12.37 16.73 9.76
C THR A 459 12.85 17.56 10.97
N THR A 460 11.96 18.33 11.61
CA THR A 460 12.26 19.00 12.90
C THR A 460 12.44 18.01 14.06
N LEU A 461 11.82 16.83 14.01
CA LEU A 461 11.92 15.79 15.05
C LEU A 461 13.03 14.77 14.77
N HIS A 462 13.36 14.56 13.49
CA HIS A 462 14.35 13.60 13.02
C HIS A 462 15.31 14.31 12.03
N PRO A 463 16.16 15.25 12.50
CA PRO A 463 17.00 16.06 11.62
C PRO A 463 18.10 15.24 10.91
N ASP A 464 18.56 14.15 11.54
CA ASP A 464 19.60 13.25 11.03
C ASP A 464 19.07 12.20 10.02
N VAL A 465 17.80 12.32 9.59
CA VAL A 465 17.17 11.41 8.62
C VAL A 465 17.11 12.08 7.26
N ALA A 466 17.94 11.60 6.33
CA ALA A 466 17.95 12.08 4.95
C ALA A 466 16.59 11.85 4.26
N LEU A 467 16.18 12.77 3.40
CA LEU A 467 14.83 12.82 2.82
C LEU A 467 14.86 12.80 1.29
N ALA A 468 13.99 11.99 0.69
CA ALA A 468 13.64 12.04 -0.74
C ALA A 468 12.13 12.30 -0.89
N GLU A 469 11.73 13.31 -1.68
CA GLU A 469 10.34 13.59 -2.05
C GLU A 469 10.04 13.05 -3.46
N VAL A 470 9.13 12.09 -3.57
CA VAL A 470 8.65 11.55 -4.86
C VAL A 470 7.27 12.15 -5.16
N PRO A 471 7.09 12.84 -6.31
CA PRO A 471 5.86 13.54 -6.61
C PRO A 471 4.70 12.58 -6.92
N ALA A 472 3.47 13.01 -6.61
CA ALA A 472 2.25 12.32 -7.00
C ALA A 472 2.12 12.28 -8.53
N LEU A 473 2.21 11.08 -9.10
CA LEU A 473 1.98 10.82 -10.53
C LEU A 473 0.48 10.81 -10.85
N PRO A 474 0.07 11.13 -12.09
CA PRO A 474 -1.35 11.22 -12.48
C PRO A 474 -2.08 9.88 -12.63
N GLY A 475 -1.40 8.75 -12.40
CA GLY A 475 -1.96 7.40 -12.47
C GLY A 475 -1.10 6.40 -11.68
N ASP A 476 -1.60 5.17 -11.53
CA ASP A 476 -0.87 4.09 -10.84
C ASP A 476 0.33 3.60 -11.66
N VAL A 477 1.44 3.29 -10.98
CA VAL A 477 2.65 2.74 -11.62
C VAL A 477 2.52 1.22 -11.77
N HIS A 478 2.27 0.78 -13.00
CA HIS A 478 2.02 -0.63 -13.36
C HIS A 478 2.93 -1.13 -14.49
N ASP A 479 4.02 -0.43 -14.81
CA ASP A 479 5.00 -0.85 -15.82
C ASP A 479 6.41 -0.31 -15.54
N LEU A 480 7.38 -0.80 -16.33
CA LEU A 480 8.79 -0.41 -16.22
C LEU A 480 9.05 1.07 -16.54
N ALA A 481 8.20 1.75 -17.32
CA ALA A 481 8.40 3.17 -17.64
C ALA A 481 8.03 4.06 -16.44
N GLY A 482 6.91 3.74 -15.77
CA GLY A 482 6.55 4.34 -14.49
C GLY A 482 7.56 4.02 -13.38
N LEU A 483 8.10 2.79 -13.33
CA LEU A 483 9.16 2.44 -12.39
C LEU A 483 10.47 3.21 -12.62
N ARG A 484 10.90 3.39 -13.89
CA ARG A 484 12.05 4.27 -14.23
C ARG A 484 11.80 5.70 -13.77
N THR A 485 10.61 6.25 -14.03
CA THR A 485 10.21 7.59 -13.57
C THR A 485 10.32 7.72 -12.04
N ILE A 486 9.90 6.71 -11.27
CA ILE A 486 10.05 6.70 -9.81
C ILE A 486 11.54 6.61 -9.41
N GLY A 487 12.33 5.79 -10.10
CA GLY A 487 13.77 5.63 -9.85
C GLY A 487 14.58 6.91 -10.13
N GLU A 488 14.30 7.59 -11.24
CA GLU A 488 14.85 8.91 -11.57
C GLU A 488 14.51 9.94 -10.48
N ARG A 489 13.23 9.99 -10.07
CA ARG A 489 12.79 10.88 -8.99
C ARG A 489 13.44 10.60 -7.65
N LEU A 490 13.82 9.37 -7.35
CA LEU A 490 14.55 9.03 -6.13
C LEU A 490 16.03 9.48 -6.14
N ALA A 491 16.61 9.77 -7.31
CA ALA A 491 17.99 10.27 -7.44
C ALA A 491 18.04 11.81 -7.64
N ASP A 492 17.18 12.38 -8.48
CA ASP A 492 17.20 13.81 -8.87
C ASP A 492 16.75 14.80 -7.76
N GLN A 493 16.83 14.42 -6.49
CA GLN A 493 16.40 15.21 -5.33
C GLN A 493 17.12 16.57 -5.22
N HIS A 494 18.37 16.66 -5.68
CA HIS A 494 19.12 17.91 -5.71
C HIS A 494 18.59 18.93 -6.74
N ALA A 495 17.79 18.51 -7.72
CA ALA A 495 17.30 19.40 -8.78
C ALA A 495 16.09 20.26 -8.35
N GLU A 496 15.14 19.70 -7.59
CA GLU A 496 13.94 20.45 -7.15
C GLU A 496 14.18 21.39 -5.96
N ALA A 497 15.33 21.27 -5.29
CA ALA A 497 15.74 22.18 -4.22
C ALA A 497 16.16 23.59 -4.71
N ALA A 498 16.39 23.77 -6.02
CA ALA A 498 16.81 25.04 -6.59
C ALA A 498 15.64 26.04 -6.70
N PRO A 499 15.67 27.21 -6.03
CA PRO A 499 14.63 28.22 -6.21
C PRO A 499 14.69 28.76 -7.64
N ALA A 500 13.56 28.69 -8.36
CA ALA A 500 13.46 29.12 -9.76
C ALA A 500 14.04 30.55 -9.95
N PRO A 501 14.91 30.77 -10.94
CA PRO A 501 15.65 32.02 -11.07
C PRO A 501 14.70 33.20 -11.23
N HIS A 502 14.80 34.15 -10.30
CA HIS A 502 13.92 35.31 -10.20
C HIS A 502 14.09 36.18 -11.45
N ARG A 503 13.24 35.99 -12.46
CA ARG A 503 13.21 36.87 -13.64
C ARG A 503 12.99 38.31 -13.13
N PRO A 504 13.88 39.26 -13.42
CA PRO A 504 13.64 40.65 -13.08
C PRO A 504 12.43 41.14 -13.88
N ALA A 505 11.52 41.86 -13.21
CA ALA A 505 10.40 42.48 -13.90
C ALA A 505 10.93 43.47 -14.95
N GLY A 506 10.61 43.21 -16.22
CA GLY A 506 11.12 44.01 -17.33
C GLY A 506 10.56 45.43 -17.28
N SER A 507 11.45 46.42 -17.16
CA SER A 507 11.08 47.82 -17.25
C SER A 507 11.02 48.29 -18.71
N ARG A 508 9.81 48.42 -19.25
CA ARG A 508 9.47 49.24 -20.42
C ARG A 508 7.97 49.47 -20.51
#